data_AF-A0A2V5ZX89-F1
#
_entry.id   AF-A0A2V5ZX89-F1
#
_cell.length_a   1.000
_cell.length_b   1.000
_cell.length_c   1.000
_cell.angle_alpha   90.00
_cell.angle_beta   90.00
_cell.angle_gamma   90.00
#
_symmetry.space_group_name_H-M   'P 1'
#
loop_
_entity.id
_entity.type
_entity.pdbx_description
1 polymer ?
#
loop_
_entity_poly.entity_id
_entity_poly.type
_entity_poly.pdbx_seq_one_letter_code
_entity_poly.pdbx_strand_id
1 'polypeptide(L)'
;MLILLTGCAAPVPQAPATSALQIVPDRLYFIDDAAPSLQVVRRAIDAAIRGDESKLPYVISFVQYIDGEGAENYGDLLNNLQRAVTPQRFQRVLTTLDPKIRQMATDCMDVAQHLRKSVKRAIRS
;
A
#
# COMPACT_ATOMS: atom_id res chain seq x y z
N MET A 1 6.96 -7.50 69.52
CA MET A 1 8.22 -7.21 68.80
C MET A 1 7.88 -6.25 67.66
N LEU A 2 8.61 -5.15 67.57
CA LEU A 2 8.31 -3.96 66.77
C LEU A 2 9.46 -3.81 65.76
N ILE A 3 9.20 -3.89 64.45
CA ILE A 3 10.07 -3.34 63.41
C ILE A 3 9.18 -2.75 62.30
N LEU A 4 9.18 -1.42 62.24
CA LEU A 4 8.77 -0.59 61.11
C LEU A 4 9.72 -0.84 59.92
N LEU A 5 9.27 -0.52 58.69
CA LEU A 5 9.94 0.47 57.83
C LEU A 5 9.09 0.80 56.58
N THR A 6 8.65 2.06 56.54
CA THR A 6 8.63 3.00 55.38
C THR A 6 7.87 2.61 54.10
N GLY A 7 6.81 3.32 53.70
CA GLY A 7 6.84 4.66 53.05
C GLY A 7 6.55 4.45 51.56
N CYS A 8 5.54 5.06 50.91
CA CYS A 8 5.32 6.49 50.74
C CYS A 8 3.83 6.87 50.58
N ALA A 9 3.53 8.05 51.12
CA ALA A 9 2.42 8.96 50.77
C ALA A 9 2.42 9.33 49.27
N ALA A 10 1.37 9.84 48.61
CA ALA A 10 -0.08 9.95 48.81
C ALA A 10 -0.64 10.50 47.44
N PRO A 11 -1.82 11.15 47.32
CA PRO A 11 -2.80 11.00 46.24
C PRO A 11 -2.54 11.98 45.05
N VAL A 12 -3.24 11.93 43.92
CA VAL A 12 -4.46 12.72 43.65
C VAL A 12 -5.00 12.38 42.24
N PRO A 13 -6.33 12.36 42.04
CA PRO A 13 -7.02 12.14 40.77
C PRO A 13 -7.18 13.42 39.94
N GLN A 14 -6.95 13.36 38.63
CA GLN A 14 -7.43 14.36 37.67
C GLN A 14 -7.74 13.71 36.31
N ALA A 15 -9.02 13.45 36.05
CA ALA A 15 -9.61 13.71 34.73
C ALA A 15 -10.16 15.16 34.78
N PRO A 16 -10.35 15.90 33.67
CA PRO A 16 -10.52 15.43 32.29
C PRO A 16 -9.70 16.20 31.24
N ALA A 17 -9.28 15.53 30.17
CA ALA A 17 -8.97 16.19 28.92
C ALA A 17 -9.76 15.50 27.83
N THR A 18 -10.87 16.13 27.45
CA THR A 18 -11.51 15.99 26.15
C THR A 18 -10.47 16.29 25.06
N SER A 19 -9.69 15.29 24.67
CA SER A 19 -9.10 15.29 23.34
C SER A 19 -10.20 14.83 22.40
N ALA A 20 -10.73 15.81 21.68
CA ALA A 20 -11.76 15.65 20.67
C ALA A 20 -11.57 14.37 19.88
N LEU A 21 -12.66 13.63 19.67
CA LEU A 21 -12.80 12.70 18.57
C LEU A 21 -12.37 13.42 17.28
N GLN A 22 -11.12 13.24 16.88
CA GLN A 22 -10.71 13.51 15.52
C GLN A 22 -10.83 12.18 14.78
N ILE A 23 -12.07 11.89 14.38
CA ILE A 23 -12.34 10.87 13.37
C ILE A 23 -11.72 11.42 12.08
N VAL A 24 -10.47 11.06 11.83
CA VAL A 24 -9.87 11.11 10.49
C VAL A 24 -10.57 10.01 9.69
N PRO A 25 -11.12 10.31 8.50
CA PRO A 25 -12.01 9.38 7.80
C PRO A 25 -11.32 8.03 7.60
N ASP A 26 -11.99 7.03 8.15
CA ASP A 26 -11.63 5.63 8.22
C ASP A 26 -11.05 5.08 6.90
N ARG A 27 -9.75 4.74 6.93
CA ARG A 27 -9.19 3.42 6.56
C ARG A 27 -7.66 3.51 6.49
N LEU A 28 -7.05 3.65 7.66
CA LEU A 28 -5.68 3.19 7.86
C LEU A 28 -5.75 1.66 8.08
N TYR A 29 -5.67 0.90 6.99
CA TYR A 29 -5.07 -0.44 7.07
C TYR A 29 -3.56 -0.14 6.88
N PHE A 30 -2.65 -0.34 7.83
CA PHE A 30 -2.43 -1.55 8.62
C PHE A 30 -1.82 -1.26 10.01
N ILE A 31 -2.22 -2.12 10.94
CA ILE A 31 -1.51 -2.52 12.16
C ILE A 31 -0.45 -3.54 11.71
N ASP A 32 0.78 -3.38 12.21
CA ASP A 32 1.98 -4.21 11.97
C ASP A 32 2.61 -4.14 10.56
N ASP A 33 3.93 -3.89 10.52
CA ASP A 33 4.83 -3.73 9.35
C ASP A 33 4.95 -4.95 8.41
N ALA A 34 3.96 -5.86 8.40
CA ALA A 34 3.98 -7.06 7.58
C ALA A 34 3.35 -6.81 6.19
N ALA A 35 4.05 -7.24 5.14
CA ALA A 35 3.50 -7.26 3.79
C ALA A 35 2.20 -8.11 3.75
N PRO A 36 1.14 -7.66 3.06
CA PRO A 36 -0.12 -8.39 3.01
C PRO A 36 0.06 -9.74 2.32
N SER A 37 -0.62 -10.77 2.81
CA SER A 37 -0.57 -12.10 2.21
C SER A 37 -1.03 -12.09 0.73
N LEU A 38 -0.51 -13.01 -0.08
CA LEU A 38 -0.85 -13.12 -1.50
C LEU A 38 -2.37 -13.26 -1.75
N GLN A 39 -3.11 -13.91 -0.85
CA GLN A 39 -4.56 -14.03 -0.97
C GLN A 39 -5.27 -12.68 -0.82
N VAL A 40 -4.80 -11.82 0.08
CA VAL A 40 -5.34 -10.46 0.29
C VAL A 40 -5.10 -9.61 -0.96
N VAL A 41 -3.87 -9.66 -1.49
CA VAL A 41 -3.51 -8.96 -2.73
C VAL A 41 -4.38 -9.43 -3.90
N ARG A 42 -4.57 -10.75 -4.05
CA ARG A 42 -5.40 -11.32 -5.12
C ARG A 42 -6.85 -10.84 -5.05
N ARG A 43 -7.47 -10.87 -3.86
CA ARG A 43 -8.84 -10.39 -3.67
C ARG A 43 -8.98 -8.91 -3.99
N ALA A 44 -7.98 -8.10 -3.66
CA ALA A 44 -7.97 -6.67 -3.97
C ALA A 44 -7.89 -6.43 -5.49
N ILE A 45 -7.05 -7.18 -6.21
CA ILE A 45 -6.95 -7.12 -7.68
C ILE A 45 -8.30 -7.49 -8.30
N ASP A 46 -8.90 -8.61 -7.90
CA ASP A 46 -10.17 -9.06 -8.47
C ASP A 46 -11.29 -8.04 -8.21
N ALA A 47 -11.31 -7.43 -7.03
CA ALA A 47 -12.27 -6.37 -6.70
C ALA A 47 -12.05 -5.10 -7.54
N ALA A 48 -10.79 -4.68 -7.74
CA ALA A 48 -10.46 -3.54 -8.60
C ALA A 48 -10.93 -3.76 -10.05
N ILE A 49 -10.72 -4.97 -10.59
CA ILE A 49 -11.18 -5.39 -11.92
C ILE A 49 -12.71 -5.36 -12.02
N ARG A 50 -13.42 -5.82 -10.99
CA ARG A 50 -14.90 -5.77 -10.93
C ARG A 50 -15.49 -4.36 -10.79
N GLY A 51 -14.68 -3.33 -10.59
CA GLY A 51 -15.15 -1.94 -10.50
C GLY A 51 -15.04 -1.30 -9.12
N ASP A 52 -14.51 -2.00 -8.10
CA ASP A 52 -14.28 -1.39 -6.79
C ASP A 52 -13.13 -0.37 -6.88
N GLU A 53 -13.47 0.92 -6.94
CA GLU A 53 -12.50 2.01 -7.07
C GLU A 53 -11.60 2.16 -5.84
N SER A 54 -12.01 1.67 -4.67
CA SER A 54 -11.19 1.74 -3.46
C SER A 54 -10.01 0.77 -3.47
N LYS A 55 -10.07 -0.28 -4.31
CA LYS A 55 -9.05 -1.34 -4.35
C LYS A 55 -7.95 -1.08 -5.36
N LEU A 56 -8.23 -0.30 -6.40
CA LEU A 56 -7.20 0.07 -7.38
C LEU A 56 -6.03 0.88 -6.77
N PRO A 57 -6.24 1.96 -5.99
CA PRO A 57 -5.14 2.68 -5.35
C PRO A 57 -4.41 1.82 -4.32
N TYR A 58 -5.16 0.98 -3.61
CA TYR A 58 -4.62 0.04 -2.64
C TYR A 58 -3.66 -0.96 -3.31
N VAL A 59 -4.07 -1.60 -4.40
CA VAL A 59 -3.18 -2.48 -5.16
C VAL A 59 -1.95 -1.72 -5.62
N ILE A 60 -2.09 -0.56 -6.27
CA ILE A 60 -0.94 0.21 -6.80
C ILE A 60 0.06 0.55 -5.69
N SER A 61 -0.42 0.92 -4.49
CA SER A 61 0.44 1.28 -3.34
C SER A 61 1.40 0.18 -2.90
N PHE A 62 1.16 -1.09 -3.24
CA PHE A 62 2.10 -2.16 -2.91
C PHE A 62 3.47 -2.04 -3.59
N VAL A 63 3.61 -1.15 -4.58
CA VAL A 63 4.91 -0.84 -5.16
C VAL A 63 5.95 -0.43 -4.12
N GLN A 64 5.52 0.14 -3.00
CA GLN A 64 6.42 0.54 -1.91
C GLN A 64 7.11 -0.63 -1.20
N TYR A 65 6.58 -1.85 -1.37
CA TYR A 65 7.15 -3.09 -0.81
C TYR A 65 7.95 -3.89 -1.84
N ILE A 66 8.06 -3.39 -3.07
CA ILE A 66 8.76 -4.06 -4.16
C ILE A 66 10.21 -3.58 -4.18
N ASP A 67 11.12 -4.54 -4.22
CA ASP A 67 12.55 -4.30 -4.43
C ASP A 67 12.90 -4.30 -5.94
N GLY A 68 14.18 -4.05 -6.25
CA GLY A 68 14.64 -3.97 -7.63
C GLY A 68 14.44 -5.27 -8.43
N GLU A 69 14.47 -6.43 -7.77
CA GLU A 69 14.27 -7.73 -8.42
C GLU A 69 12.77 -8.00 -8.71
N GLY A 70 11.87 -7.52 -7.85
CA GLY A 70 10.43 -7.63 -8.03
C GLY A 70 9.82 -6.58 -8.97
N ALA A 71 10.57 -5.54 -9.35
CA ALA A 71 10.06 -4.39 -10.10
C ALA A 71 9.47 -4.77 -11.46
N GLU A 72 10.13 -5.67 -12.21
CA GLU A 72 9.62 -6.17 -13.50
C GLU A 72 8.28 -6.90 -13.32
N ASN A 73 8.23 -7.88 -12.42
CA ASN A 73 7.06 -8.71 -12.19
C ASN A 73 5.85 -7.86 -11.75
N TYR A 74 6.12 -6.90 -10.88
CA TYR A 74 5.09 -5.99 -10.39
C TYR A 74 4.65 -4.99 -11.48
N GLY A 75 5.59 -4.46 -12.27
CA GLY A 75 5.29 -3.64 -13.44
C GLY A 75 4.41 -4.38 -14.46
N ASP A 76 4.65 -5.66 -14.67
CA ASP A 76 3.82 -6.51 -15.52
C ASP A 76 2.40 -6.69 -14.96
N LEU A 77 2.27 -6.88 -13.65
CA LEU A 77 0.98 -6.89 -12.96
C LEU A 77 0.23 -5.58 -13.17
N LEU A 78 0.88 -4.43 -13.00
CA LEU A 78 0.27 -3.12 -13.19
C LEU A 78 -0.14 -2.87 -14.65
N ASN A 79 0.70 -3.24 -15.62
CA ASN A 79 0.37 -3.17 -17.05
C ASN A 79 -0.86 -4.04 -17.39
N ASN A 80 -0.96 -5.25 -16.81
CA ASN A 80 -2.11 -6.12 -17.00
C ASN A 80 -3.36 -5.57 -16.32
N LEU A 81 -3.22 -5.01 -15.11
CA LEU A 81 -4.31 -4.38 -14.38
C LEU A 81 -4.86 -3.16 -15.13
N GLN A 82 -3.99 -2.30 -15.66
CA GLN A 82 -4.36 -1.15 -16.50
C GLN A 82 -5.22 -1.58 -17.70
N ARG A 83 -4.87 -2.69 -18.35
CA ARG A 83 -5.66 -3.25 -19.46
C ARG A 83 -7.01 -3.78 -18.99
N ALA A 84 -7.07 -4.40 -17.82
CA ALA A 84 -8.30 -4.98 -17.26
C ALA A 84 -9.30 -3.92 -16.76
N VAL A 85 -8.84 -2.82 -16.15
CA VAL A 85 -9.72 -1.77 -15.59
C VAL A 85 -9.98 -0.58 -16.52
N THR A 86 -9.42 -0.60 -17.73
CA THR A 86 -9.25 0.52 -18.69
C THR A 86 -8.09 1.49 -18.36
N PRO A 87 -7.34 1.95 -19.38
CA PRO A 87 -6.25 2.90 -19.17
C PRO A 87 -6.68 4.22 -18.53
N GLN A 88 -7.85 4.74 -18.90
CA GLN A 88 -8.36 6.02 -18.40
C GLN A 88 -8.66 5.96 -16.90
N ARG A 89 -9.31 4.89 -16.43
CA ARG A 89 -9.61 4.69 -14.99
C ARG A 89 -8.34 4.48 -14.19
N PHE A 90 -7.42 3.67 -14.71
CA PHE A 90 -6.12 3.45 -14.08
C PHE A 90 -5.34 4.75 -13.93
N GLN A 91 -5.25 5.54 -15.01
CA GLN A 91 -4.53 6.81 -14.99
C GLN A 91 -5.15 7.80 -14.01
N ARG A 92 -6.49 7.88 -13.96
CA ARG A 92 -7.20 8.72 -12.99
C ARG A 92 -6.79 8.37 -11.56
N VAL A 93 -6.85 7.08 -11.19
CA VAL A 93 -6.44 6.65 -9.85
C VAL A 93 -4.96 6.91 -9.60
N LEU A 94 -4.10 6.63 -10.57
CA LEU A 94 -2.67 6.86 -10.46
C LEU A 94 -2.35 8.34 -10.16
N THR A 95 -3.10 9.29 -10.72
CA THR A 95 -2.91 10.73 -10.44
C THR A 95 -3.34 11.15 -9.03
N THR A 96 -4.21 10.38 -8.36
CA THR A 96 -4.66 10.66 -6.98
C THR A 96 -3.71 10.12 -5.91
N LEU A 97 -2.75 9.28 -6.30
CA LEU A 97 -1.78 8.70 -5.37
C LEU A 97 -0.67 9.70 -5.03
N ASP A 98 -0.01 9.42 -3.90
CA ASP A 98 1.20 10.11 -3.49
C ASP A 98 2.21 10.14 -4.66
N PRO A 99 2.88 11.30 -4.93
CA PRO A 99 3.80 11.43 -6.04
C PRO A 99 4.91 10.37 -6.08
N LYS A 100 5.40 9.94 -4.91
CA LYS A 100 6.43 8.90 -4.81
C LYS A 100 5.88 7.56 -5.25
N ILE A 101 4.70 7.17 -4.76
CA ILE A 101 4.02 5.93 -5.15
C ILE A 101 3.70 5.92 -6.64
N ARG A 102 3.21 7.04 -7.17
CA ARG A 102 2.95 7.21 -8.60
C ARG A 102 4.22 7.01 -9.44
N GLN A 103 5.33 7.63 -9.04
CA GLN A 103 6.60 7.51 -9.75
C GLN A 103 7.08 6.06 -9.75
N MET A 104 7.15 5.44 -8.56
CA MET A 104 7.58 4.05 -8.42
C MET A 104 6.73 3.08 -9.25
N ALA A 105 5.41 3.26 -9.26
CA ALA A 105 4.50 2.44 -10.07
C ALA A 105 4.77 2.60 -11.57
N THR A 106 5.03 3.83 -12.01
CA THR A 106 5.37 4.14 -13.41
C THR A 106 6.71 3.52 -13.78
N ASP A 107 7.73 3.67 -12.93
CA ASP A 107 9.06 3.10 -13.16
C ASP A 107 9.01 1.57 -13.29
N CYS A 108 8.26 0.89 -12.40
CA CYS A 108 8.05 -0.55 -12.50
C CYS A 108 7.39 -0.93 -13.84
N MET A 109 6.32 -0.22 -14.23
CA MET A 109 5.64 -0.46 -15.50
C MET A 109 6.57 -0.27 -16.70
N ASP A 110 7.43 0.75 -16.67
CA ASP A 110 8.40 1.04 -17.73
C ASP A 110 9.48 -0.04 -17.80
N VAL A 111 10.07 -0.45 -16.67
CA VAL A 111 11.03 -1.56 -16.59
C VAL A 111 10.47 -2.81 -17.26
N ALA A 112 9.25 -3.19 -16.92
CA ALA A 112 8.59 -4.36 -17.49
C ALA A 112 8.36 -4.23 -19.02
N GLN A 113 7.97 -3.05 -19.49
CA GLN A 113 7.82 -2.80 -20.92
C GLN A 113 9.15 -2.82 -21.69
N HIS A 114 10.20 -2.26 -21.10
CA HIS A 114 11.54 -2.25 -21.67
C HIS A 114 12.09 -3.67 -21.80
N LEU A 115 11.96 -4.49 -20.75
CA LEU A 115 12.39 -5.89 -20.78
C LEU A 115 11.64 -6.70 -21.84
N ARG A 116 10.30 -6.58 -21.90
CA ARG A 116 9.49 -7.21 -22.96
C ARG A 116 9.93 -6.81 -24.37
N LYS A 117 10.24 -5.53 -24.61
CA LYS A 117 10.73 -5.05 -25.91
C LYS A 117 12.11 -5.62 -26.24
N SER A 118 13.03 -5.64 -25.27
CA SER A 118 14.37 -6.18 -25.43
C SER A 118 14.36 -7.67 -25.74
N VAL A 119 13.58 -8.46 -24.99
CA VAL A 119 13.41 -9.90 -25.24
C VAL A 119 12.79 -10.16 -26.62
N LYS A 120 11.74 -9.41 -26.99
CA LYS A 120 11.12 -9.53 -28.31
C LYS A 120 12.08 -9.20 -29.46
N ARG A 121 13.02 -8.29 -29.25
CA ARG A 121 14.08 -7.97 -30.23
C ARG A 121 15.08 -9.12 -30.34
N ALA A 122 15.55 -9.66 -29.21
CA ALA A 122 16.51 -10.76 -29.17
C ALA A 122 15.99 -12.06 -29.81
N ILE A 123 14.69 -12.33 -29.73
CA ILE A 123 14.08 -13.52 -30.37
C ILE A 123 13.94 -13.35 -31.89
N ARG A 124 13.94 -12.12 -32.39
CA ARG A 124 13.75 -11.81 -33.83
C ARG A 124 15.06 -11.60 -34.59
N SER A 125 16.19 -11.48 -33.89
CA SER A 125 17.55 -11.44 -34.45
C SER A 125 18.11 -12.84 -34.57
#